data_AF-A0A026W6J7-F1
#
_entry.id   AF-A0A026W6J7-F1
#
_cell.length_a   1.000
_cell.length_b   1.000
_cell.length_c   1.000
_cell.angle_alpha   90.00
_cell.angle_beta   90.00
_cell.angle_gamma   90.00
#
_symmetry.space_group_name_H-M   'P 1'
#
loop_
_entity.id
_entity.type
_entity.pdbx_description
1 polymer ?
#
loop_
_entity_poly.entity_id
_entity_poly.type
_entity_poly.pdbx_seq_one_letter_code
_entity_poly.pdbx_strand_id
1 'polypeptide(L)' 'MGSAGAVSKLYIANANKKDSGNYSCALADVAAATIVSVHVLNGENPAAMQHGGTSAPRATFIFTVVISLSSLLR' A
#
# COMPACT_ATOMS: atom_id res chain seq x y z
N MET A 1 3.43 10.81 -34.49
CA MET A 1 2.21 10.03 -34.22
C MET A 1 2.61 8.69 -33.63
N GLY A 2 2.29 8.43 -32.35
CA GLY A 2 2.43 7.08 -31.78
C GLY A 2 1.36 6.19 -32.39
N SER A 3 1.74 5.01 -32.87
CA SER A 3 0.83 4.03 -33.48
C SER A 3 -0.33 3.74 -32.52
N ALA A 4 -1.57 3.87 -33.00
CA ALA A 4 -2.74 3.44 -32.24
C ALA A 4 -2.71 1.91 -32.12
N GLY A 5 -2.20 1.40 -30.99
CA GLY A 5 -2.20 -0.02 -30.69
C GLY A 5 -3.61 -0.58 -30.51
N ALA A 6 -3.74 -1.91 -30.52
CA ALA A 6 -4.98 -2.59 -30.18
C ALA A 6 -5.17 -2.65 -28.65
N VAL A 7 -6.38 -2.38 -28.17
CA VAL A 7 -6.72 -2.45 -26.74
C VAL A 7 -7.75 -3.56 -26.54
N SER A 8 -7.39 -4.57 -25.73
CA SER A 8 -8.31 -5.61 -25.25
C SER A 8 -8.67 -5.34 -23.79
N LYS A 9 -9.95 -5.49 -23.42
CA LYS A 9 -10.44 -5.30 -22.05
C LYS A 9 -11.09 -6.60 -21.57
N LEU A 10 -10.61 -7.13 -20.45
CA LEU A 10 -11.20 -8.27 -19.77
C LEU A 10 -12.06 -7.77 -18.59
N TYR A 11 -13.31 -8.20 -18.53
CA TYR A 11 -14.22 -7.89 -17.43
C TYR A 11 -14.64 -9.19 -16.73
N ILE A 12 -14.45 -9.25 -15.41
CA ILE A 12 -14.85 -10.38 -14.57
C ILE A 12 -15.92 -9.87 -13.60
N ALA A 13 -17.17 -10.30 -13.79
CA ALA A 13 -18.26 -9.96 -12.90
C ALA A 13 -18.17 -10.78 -11.60
N ASN A 14 -18.53 -10.18 -10.46
CA ASN A 14 -18.57 -10.85 -9.15
C ASN A 14 -17.25 -11.57 -8.79
N ALA A 15 -16.11 -10.93 -9.04
CA ALA A 15 -14.80 -11.50 -8.78
C ALA A 15 -14.63 -11.91 -7.31
N ASN A 16 -14.06 -13.09 -7.08
CA ASN A 16 -13.76 -13.65 -5.76
C ASN A 16 -12.29 -14.14 -5.70
N LYS A 17 -11.84 -14.60 -4.53
CA LYS A 17 -10.42 -15.01 -4.33
C LYS A 17 -9.92 -16.03 -5.35
N LYS A 18 -10.78 -16.94 -5.86
CA LYS A 18 -10.41 -17.96 -6.85
C LYS A 18 -10.09 -17.40 -8.23
N ASP A 19 -10.49 -16.17 -8.50
CA ASP A 19 -10.16 -15.47 -9.75
C ASP A 19 -8.76 -14.84 -9.70
N SER A 20 -8.03 -14.99 -8.59
CA SER A 20 -6.61 -14.61 -8.53
C SER A 20 -5.76 -15.53 -9.41
N GLY A 21 -4.72 -15.00 -10.04
CA GLY A 21 -3.80 -15.81 -10.83
C GLY A 21 -3.00 -14.99 -11.83
N ASN A 22 -2.35 -15.70 -12.76
CA ASN A 22 -1.58 -15.11 -13.84
C ASN A 22 -2.46 -14.97 -15.08
N TYR A 23 -2.75 -13.73 -15.43
CA TYR A 23 -3.51 -13.37 -16.62
C TYR A 23 -2.55 -13.11 -17.77
N SER A 24 -2.82 -13.68 -18.93
CA SER A 24 -2.04 -13.43 -20.14
C SER A 24 -2.81 -12.57 -21.14
N CYS A 25 -2.11 -11.66 -21.79
CA CYS A 25 -2.59 -10.89 -22.93
C CYS A 25 -1.69 -11.19 -24.12
N ALA A 26 -2.24 -11.80 -25.17
CA ALA A 26 -1.51 -12.18 -26.37
C ALA A 26 -2.22 -11.65 -27.61
N LEU A 27 -1.45 -11.15 -28.58
CA LEU A 27 -1.96 -10.69 -29.87
C LEU A 27 -1.64 -11.74 -30.93
N ALA A 28 -2.36 -12.88 -30.90
CA ALA A 28 -2.13 -14.03 -31.78
C ALA A 28 -0.62 -14.33 -31.97
N ASP A 29 -0.18 -14.62 -33.21
CA ASP A 29 1.22 -14.85 -33.58
C ASP A 29 2.04 -13.55 -33.78
N VAL A 30 1.47 -12.39 -33.52
CA VAL A 30 2.10 -11.09 -33.84
C VAL A 30 3.04 -10.63 -32.71
N ALA A 31 2.79 -11.06 -31.47
CA ALA A 31 3.60 -10.66 -30.33
C ALA A 31 3.58 -11.69 -29.19
N ALA A 32 4.67 -11.73 -28.43
CA ALA A 32 4.76 -12.54 -27.21
C ALA A 32 3.68 -12.13 -26.19
N ALA A 33 3.13 -13.13 -25.49
CA ALA A 33 2.12 -12.89 -24.47
C ALA A 33 2.72 -12.15 -23.27
N THR A 34 2.07 -11.07 -22.85
CA THR A 34 2.38 -10.39 -21.58
C THR A 34 1.64 -11.09 -20.45
N ILE A 35 2.33 -11.45 -19.37
CA ILE A 35 1.73 -12.07 -18.18
C ILE A 35 1.69 -11.06 -17.03
N VAL A 36 0.55 -10.95 -16.36
CA VAL A 36 0.33 -10.09 -15.20
C VAL A 36 -0.23 -10.94 -14.05
N SER A 37 0.32 -10.78 -12.86
CA SER A 37 -0.21 -11.41 -11.65
C SER A 37 -1.33 -10.54 -11.06
N VAL A 38 -2.49 -11.14 -10.84
CA VAL A 38 -3.68 -10.50 -10.29
C VAL A 38 -4.05 -11.18 -8.98
N HIS A 39 -4.26 -10.39 -7.94
CA HIS A 39 -4.73 -10.85 -6.64
C HIS A 39 -6.06 -10.19 -6.29
N VAL A 40 -7.10 -11.01 -6.09
CA VAL A 40 -8.44 -10.54 -5.75
C VAL A 40 -8.60 -10.53 -4.23
N LEU A 41 -8.82 -9.34 -3.68
CA LEU A 41 -9.05 -9.12 -2.25
C LEU A 41 -10.52 -9.38 -1.92
N ASN A 42 -10.80 -10.10 -0.83
CA ASN A 42 -12.17 -10.37 -0.37
C ASN A 42 -12.38 -9.82 1.04
N GLY A 43 -12.55 -8.50 1.13
CA GLY A 43 -12.84 -7.82 2.40
C GLY A 43 -11.78 -8.03 3.48
N GLU A 44 -10.50 -8.16 3.09
CA GLU A 44 -9.43 -8.36 4.07
C GLU A 44 -9.35 -7.14 5.00
N ASN A 45 -9.09 -7.40 6.29
CA ASN A 45 -8.97 -6.34 7.28
C ASN A 45 -7.80 -5.44 6.85
N PRO A 46 -8.02 -4.13 6.62
CA PRO A 46 -6.94 -3.22 6.24
C PRO A 46 -5.80 -3.36 7.24
N ALA A 47 -4.56 -3.47 6.75
CA ALA A 47 -3.40 -3.41 7.64
C ALA A 47 -3.55 -2.15 8.49
N ALA A 48 -3.25 -2.24 9.78
CA ALA A 48 -3.24 -1.09 10.67
C ALA A 48 -2.21 -0.10 10.11
N MET A 49 -2.67 0.87 9.33
CA MET A 49 -1.82 1.93 8.80
C MET A 49 -1.47 2.80 9.99
N GLN A 50 -0.29 2.57 10.55
CA GLN A 50 0.27 3.37 11.62
C GLN A 50 0.49 4.78 11.08
N HIS A 51 -0.55 5.60 11.18
CA HIS A 51 -0.42 7.04 11.04
C HIS A 51 0.62 7.47 12.07
N GLY A 52 1.62 8.23 11.63
CA GLY A 52 2.70 8.73 12.47
C GLY A 52 2.12 9.54 13.62
N GLY A 53 1.86 8.88 14.74
CA GLY A 53 1.52 9.52 15.99
C GLY A 53 2.76 10.24 16.47
N THR A 54 2.84 11.54 16.18
CA THR A 54 3.72 12.44 16.92
C THR A 54 3.18 12.51 18.35
N SER A 55 3.53 11.52 19.18
CA SER A 55 3.41 11.64 20.62
C SER A 55 4.32 12.79 21.04
N ALA A 56 3.71 13.96 21.28
CA ALA A 56 4.40 15.11 21.82
C ALA A 56 5.23 14.69 23.05
N PRO A 57 6.48 15.15 23.20
CA PRO A 57 7.40 14.65 24.22
C PRO A 57 7.04 15.22 25.61
N ARG A 58 5.98 14.70 26.23
CA ARG A 58 5.64 15.02 27.64
C ARG A 58 6.76 14.61 28.60
N ALA A 59 7.52 13.56 28.25
CA ALA A 59 8.64 13.08 29.05
C ALA A 59 9.80 14.09 29.13
N THR A 60 10.09 14.83 28.05
CA THR A 60 11.17 15.83 28.03
C THR A 60 10.88 17.01 28.96
N PHE A 61 9.61 17.44 29.05
CA PHE A 61 9.21 18.54 29.94
C PHE A 61 9.36 18.21 31.42
N ILE A 62 9.05 16.97 31.83
CA ILE A 62 9.18 16.56 33.23
C ILE A 62 10.67 16.53 33.61
N PHE A 63 11.52 16.01 32.72
CA PHE A 63 12.95 15.89 32.99
C PHE A 63 13.64 17.25 33.13
N THR A 64 13.29 18.24 32.28
CA THR A 64 13.84 19.60 32.39
C THR A 64 13.41 20.30 33.68
N VAL A 65 12.14 20.20 34.08
CA VAL A 65 11.63 20.81 35.32
C VAL A 65 12.33 20.22 36.54
N VAL A 66 12.52 18.91 36.61
CA VAL A 66 13.19 18.25 37.74
C VAL A 66 14.65 18.68 37.85
N ILE A 67 15.38 18.73 36.73
CA ILE A 67 16.79 19.17 36.73
C ILE A 67 16.91 20.64 37.16
N SER A 68 16.09 21.54 36.59
CA SER A 68 16.11 22.96 36.96
C SER A 68 15.73 23.21 38.42
N LEU A 69 14.74 22.49 38.95
CA LEU A 69 14.36 22.62 40.36
C LEU A 69 15.47 22.11 41.29
N SER A 70 16.13 21.01 40.94
CA SER A 70 17.24 20.46 41.72
C SER A 70 18.49 21.36 41.74
N SER A 71 18.65 22.22 40.74
CA SER A 71 19.74 23.20 40.67
C SER A 71 19.40 24.53 41.34
N LEU A 72 18.12 24.88 41.49
CA LEU A 72 17.66 26.01 42.31
C LEU A 72 17.61 25.71 43.81
N LEU A 73 17.45 24.43 44.18
CA LEU A 73 17.39 23.97 45.56
C LEU A 73 18.77 23.57 46.13
N ARG A 74 19.83 23.71 45.31
CA ARG A 74 21.24 23.65 45.71
C ARG A 74 21.76 25.07 45.88
#